data_AF-A0A7G9NUY8-F1
#
_entry.id   AF-A0A7G9NUY8-F1
#
_cell.length_a   1.000
_cell.length_b   1.000
_cell.length_c   1.000
_cell.angle_alpha   90.00
_cell.angle_beta   90.00
_cell.angle_gamma   90.00
#
_symmetry.space_group_name_H-M   'P 1'
#
loop_
_entity.id
_entity.type
_entity.pdbx_description
1 polymer ?
#
loop_
_entity_poly.entity_id
_entity_poly.type
_entity_poly.pdbx_seq_one_letter_code
_entity_poly.pdbx_strand_id
1 'polypeptide(L)'
;MNWIEQNTADAEMLNRIDLSPLDGTQIEGDDQLVESIDSHNQAITALTARFSKLAEDRHIIADADHWFAHDADTVVTERRRIMAESWDVLVALRRLLDDRADLLNHVEAHMADIAHGLAEELEEALYDARGSLQRKHRQYLKAEPVHGPAYIAAQAESDETVVALREHADQWEQALSSLQSLRHRNEQRAALTFCQREVYEHLN
;
A
#
# COMPACT_ATOMS: atom_id res chain seq x y z
N MET A 1 -15.93 28.72 -10.93
CA MET A 1 -14.80 27.77 -10.93
C MET A 1 -13.84 28.08 -12.06
N ASN A 2 -12.54 28.20 -11.76
CA ASN A 2 -11.48 28.18 -12.75
C ASN A 2 -11.03 26.72 -12.94
N TRP A 3 -11.33 26.15 -14.11
CA TRP A 3 -11.11 24.73 -14.38
C TRP A 3 -9.64 24.32 -14.41
N ILE A 4 -8.75 25.24 -14.78
CA ILE A 4 -7.31 24.98 -14.84
C ILE A 4 -6.69 24.94 -13.44
N GLU A 5 -7.14 25.83 -12.56
CA GLU A 5 -6.77 25.79 -11.14
C GLU A 5 -7.28 24.50 -10.49
N GLN A 6 -8.50 24.06 -10.81
CA GLN A 6 -9.03 22.79 -10.32
C GLN A 6 -8.19 21.58 -10.76
N ASN A 7 -7.71 21.56 -12.01
CA ASN A 7 -6.80 20.50 -12.48
C ASN A 7 -5.51 20.46 -11.66
N THR A 8 -4.96 21.64 -11.32
CA THR A 8 -3.76 21.75 -10.49
C THR A 8 -4.02 21.25 -9.08
N ALA A 9 -5.15 21.65 -8.47
CA ALA A 9 -5.56 21.20 -7.15
C ALA A 9 -5.77 19.68 -7.09
N ASP A 10 -6.44 19.10 -8.10
CA ASP A 10 -6.66 17.65 -8.17
C ASP A 10 -5.34 16.89 -8.33
N ALA A 11 -4.40 17.38 -9.15
CA ALA A 11 -3.08 16.79 -9.30
C ALA A 11 -2.27 16.84 -7.98
N GLU A 12 -2.28 17.97 -7.29
CA GLU A 12 -1.65 18.10 -5.96
C GLU A 12 -2.27 17.17 -4.93
N MET A 13 -3.60 17.04 -4.93
CA MET A 13 -4.33 16.12 -4.06
C MET A 13 -3.92 14.67 -4.34
N LEU A 14 -3.91 14.23 -5.59
CA LEU A 14 -3.53 12.86 -5.96
C LEU A 14 -2.08 12.55 -5.56
N ASN A 15 -1.16 13.50 -5.74
CA ASN A 15 0.23 13.36 -5.29
C ASN A 15 0.36 13.20 -3.77
N ARG A 16 -0.54 13.79 -2.97
CA ARG A 16 -0.53 13.66 -1.50
C ARG A 16 -1.14 12.35 -1.00
N ILE A 17 -2.16 11.85 -1.69
CA ILE A 17 -2.93 10.66 -1.28
C ILE A 17 -2.17 9.35 -1.53
N ASP A 18 -1.12 9.38 -2.35
CA ASP A 18 -0.26 8.24 -2.71
C ASP A 18 -1.04 7.00 -3.15
N LEU A 19 -1.40 7.01 -4.44
CA LEU A 19 -2.07 5.91 -5.13
C LEU A 19 -1.09 4.89 -5.73
N SER A 20 0.13 4.78 -5.18
CA SER A 20 1.08 3.77 -5.65
C SER A 20 0.47 2.36 -5.57
N PRO A 21 0.71 1.48 -6.56
CA PRO A 21 0.18 0.13 -6.52
C PRO A 21 0.71 -0.62 -5.29
N LEU A 22 -0.14 -1.47 -4.72
CA LEU A 22 0.29 -2.41 -3.67
C LEU A 22 1.03 -3.58 -4.33
N ASP A 23 2.11 -4.03 -3.71
CA ASP A 23 2.89 -5.18 -4.18
C ASP A 23 2.29 -6.48 -3.63
N GLY A 24 1.72 -7.30 -4.51
CA GLY A 24 1.15 -8.61 -4.17
C GLY A 24 2.19 -9.73 -4.09
N THR A 25 3.44 -9.50 -4.51
CA THR A 25 4.48 -10.55 -4.54
C THR A 25 4.90 -11.02 -3.15
N GLN A 26 4.66 -10.19 -2.14
CA GLN A 26 4.95 -10.47 -0.73
C GLN A 26 3.77 -11.15 -0.02
N ILE A 27 2.72 -11.55 -0.72
CA ILE A 27 1.55 -12.21 -0.15
C ILE A 27 1.66 -13.70 -0.48
N GLU A 28 2.49 -14.41 0.27
CA GLU A 28 2.64 -15.84 0.09
C GLU A 28 1.43 -16.58 0.68
N GLY A 29 0.88 -17.53 -0.08
CA GLY A 29 -0.13 -18.48 0.42
C GLY A 29 -1.58 -17.98 0.53
N ASP A 30 -1.88 -16.73 0.13
CA ASP A 30 -3.25 -16.18 0.08
C ASP A 30 -3.59 -15.63 -1.31
N ASP A 31 -4.03 -16.53 -2.20
CA ASP A 31 -4.43 -16.20 -3.57
C ASP A 31 -5.60 -15.19 -3.62
N GLN A 32 -6.49 -15.22 -2.63
CA GLN A 32 -7.64 -14.33 -2.57
C GLN A 32 -7.21 -12.90 -2.24
N LEU A 33 -6.24 -12.74 -1.35
CA LEU A 33 -5.65 -11.44 -1.03
C LEU A 33 -4.85 -10.88 -2.19
N VAL A 34 -4.10 -11.71 -2.92
CA VAL A 34 -3.43 -11.33 -4.17
C VAL A 34 -4.44 -10.82 -5.21
N GLU A 35 -5.53 -11.56 -5.45
CA GLU A 35 -6.59 -11.15 -6.38
C GLU A 35 -7.23 -9.82 -5.95
N SER A 36 -7.42 -9.62 -4.64
CA SER A 36 -7.95 -8.38 -4.08
C SER A 36 -7.01 -7.19 -4.31
N ILE A 37 -5.69 -7.39 -4.17
CA ILE A 37 -4.66 -6.40 -4.48
C ILE A 37 -4.67 -6.04 -5.97
N ASP A 38 -4.71 -7.04 -6.84
CA ASP A 38 -4.73 -6.82 -8.30
C ASP A 38 -5.98 -6.06 -8.73
N SER A 39 -7.15 -6.46 -8.23
CA SER A 39 -8.42 -5.77 -8.47
C SER A 39 -8.36 -4.30 -7.99
N HIS A 40 -7.79 -4.07 -6.81
CA HIS A 40 -7.61 -2.72 -6.27
C HIS A 40 -6.66 -1.87 -7.12
N ASN A 41 -5.53 -2.42 -7.55
CA ASN A 41 -4.56 -1.74 -8.42
C ASN A 41 -5.17 -1.40 -9.80
N GLN A 42 -6.00 -2.29 -10.35
CA GLN A 42 -6.76 -2.01 -11.58
C GLN A 42 -7.75 -0.87 -11.38
N ALA A 43 -8.46 -0.84 -10.25
CA ALA A 43 -9.41 0.22 -9.95
C ALA A 43 -8.73 1.59 -9.77
N ILE A 44 -7.54 1.64 -9.14
CA ILE A 44 -6.70 2.85 -9.09
C ILE A 44 -6.31 3.31 -10.50
N THR A 45 -5.88 2.38 -11.35
CA THR A 45 -5.49 2.69 -12.74
C THR A 45 -6.66 3.29 -13.52
N ALA A 46 -7.84 2.67 -13.39
CA ALA A 46 -9.06 3.15 -14.03
C ALA A 46 -9.48 4.54 -13.52
N LEU A 47 -9.40 4.78 -12.20
CA LEU A 47 -9.73 6.07 -11.61
C LEU A 47 -8.74 7.16 -12.05
N THR A 48 -7.45 6.85 -12.10
CA THR A 48 -6.42 7.79 -12.58
C THR A 48 -6.68 8.19 -14.03
N ALA A 49 -7.05 7.23 -14.89
CA ALA A 49 -7.45 7.52 -16.27
C ALA A 49 -8.68 8.43 -16.34
N ARG A 50 -9.66 8.26 -15.43
CA ARG A 50 -10.82 9.17 -15.33
C ARG A 50 -10.42 10.58 -14.94
N PHE A 51 -9.50 10.75 -13.99
CA PHE A 51 -8.96 12.07 -13.63
C PHE A 51 -8.26 12.75 -14.82
N SER A 52 -7.44 12.00 -15.58
CA SER A 52 -6.78 12.55 -16.78
C SER A 52 -7.79 13.01 -17.83
N LYS A 53 -8.79 12.17 -18.13
CA LYS A 53 -9.87 12.53 -19.05
C LYS A 53 -10.65 13.76 -18.57
N LEU A 54 -10.96 13.82 -17.27
CA LEU A 54 -11.66 14.96 -16.68
C LEU A 54 -10.83 16.24 -16.79
N ALA A 55 -9.51 16.15 -16.63
CA ALA A 55 -8.61 17.28 -16.83
C ALA A 55 -8.63 17.76 -18.29
N GLU A 56 -8.63 16.85 -19.26
CA GLU A 56 -8.78 17.16 -20.69
C GLU A 56 -10.15 17.83 -20.99
N ASP A 57 -11.25 17.26 -20.50
CA ASP A 57 -12.60 17.82 -20.63
C ASP A 57 -12.66 19.26 -20.08
N ARG A 58 -12.00 19.49 -18.93
CA ARG A 58 -11.87 20.80 -18.29
C ARG A 58 -11.02 21.79 -19.09
N HIS A 59 -9.99 21.32 -19.79
CA HIS A 59 -9.24 22.15 -20.74
C HIS A 59 -10.12 22.55 -21.93
N ILE A 60 -10.85 21.61 -22.51
CA ILE A 60 -11.75 21.87 -23.64
C ILE A 60 -12.83 22.87 -23.25
N ILE A 61 -13.42 22.75 -22.05
CA ILE A 61 -14.46 23.71 -21.63
C ILE A 61 -13.94 25.11 -21.29
N ALA A 62 -12.66 25.23 -20.98
CA ALA A 62 -11.99 26.49 -20.72
C ALA A 62 -11.53 27.21 -22.01
N ASP A 63 -11.39 26.47 -23.11
CA ASP A 63 -11.01 27.01 -24.42
C ASP A 63 -12.18 27.73 -25.08
N ALA A 64 -12.16 29.07 -25.07
CA ALA A 64 -13.22 29.90 -25.63
C ALA A 64 -13.43 29.68 -27.14
N ASP A 65 -12.37 29.34 -27.88
CA ASP A 65 -12.46 29.16 -29.34
C ASP A 65 -13.22 27.88 -29.69
N HIS A 66 -13.14 26.85 -28.84
CA HIS A 66 -13.87 25.59 -29.00
C HIS A 66 -15.40 25.78 -28.99
N TRP A 67 -15.91 26.75 -28.23
CA TRP A 67 -17.35 26.93 -28.00
C TRP A 67 -18.00 28.00 -28.87
N PHE A 68 -17.23 28.71 -29.70
CA PHE A 68 -17.72 29.87 -30.45
C PHE A 68 -18.92 29.56 -31.37
N ALA A 69 -19.00 28.33 -31.89
CA ALA A 69 -20.08 27.87 -32.76
C ALA A 69 -21.25 27.18 -32.01
N HIS A 70 -21.17 27.03 -30.70
CA HIS A 70 -22.15 26.33 -29.89
C HIS A 70 -23.15 27.31 -29.23
N ASP A 71 -24.38 26.85 -29.01
CA ASP A 71 -25.35 27.63 -28.27
C ASP A 71 -25.05 27.62 -26.75
N ALA A 72 -25.61 28.60 -26.04
CA ALA A 72 -25.38 28.76 -24.61
C ALA A 72 -25.88 27.55 -23.79
N ASP A 73 -26.95 26.90 -24.23
CA ASP A 73 -27.54 25.74 -23.54
C ASP A 73 -26.62 24.52 -23.62
N THR A 74 -25.95 24.30 -24.75
CA THR A 74 -24.93 23.25 -24.92
C THR A 74 -23.77 23.48 -23.97
N VAL A 75 -23.25 24.71 -23.89
CA VAL A 75 -22.14 25.05 -22.99
C VAL A 75 -22.53 24.84 -21.52
N VAL A 76 -23.74 25.26 -21.12
CA VAL A 76 -24.24 25.05 -19.75
C VAL A 76 -24.40 23.56 -19.42
N THR A 77 -24.92 22.78 -20.37
CA THR A 77 -25.09 21.34 -20.20
C THR A 77 -23.75 20.64 -20.01
N GLU A 78 -22.76 21.00 -20.81
CA GLU A 78 -21.43 20.41 -20.69
C GLU A 78 -20.72 20.80 -19.39
N ARG A 79 -20.87 22.06 -18.94
CA ARG A 79 -20.37 22.48 -17.63
C ARG A 79 -20.98 21.67 -16.49
N ARG A 80 -22.28 21.38 -16.55
CA ARG A 80 -22.96 20.52 -15.57
C ARG A 80 -22.46 19.09 -15.62
N ARG A 81 -22.24 18.53 -16.82
CA ARG A 81 -21.64 17.20 -16.99
C ARG A 81 -20.26 17.12 -16.32
N ILE A 82 -19.39 18.09 -16.57
CA ILE A 82 -18.04 18.15 -15.98
C ILE A 82 -18.09 18.28 -14.46
N MET A 83 -19.02 19.09 -13.92
CA MET A 83 -19.20 19.18 -12.46
C MET A 83 -19.67 17.86 -11.86
N ALA A 84 -20.64 17.19 -12.49
CA ALA A 84 -21.13 15.89 -12.03
C ALA A 84 -20.01 14.83 -12.07
N GLU A 85 -19.26 14.75 -13.16
CA GLU A 85 -18.11 13.82 -13.28
C GLU A 85 -17.03 14.15 -12.25
N SER A 86 -16.77 15.44 -11.99
CA SER A 86 -15.81 15.86 -10.94
C SER A 86 -16.22 15.35 -9.57
N TRP A 87 -17.49 15.46 -9.23
CA TRP A 87 -18.01 14.92 -7.98
C TRP A 87 -17.92 13.40 -7.93
N ASP A 88 -18.36 12.72 -8.98
CA ASP A 88 -18.39 11.25 -9.04
C ASP A 88 -16.99 10.64 -8.93
N VAL A 89 -15.99 11.24 -9.58
CA VAL A 89 -14.59 10.81 -9.50
C VAL A 89 -14.05 11.00 -8.08
N LEU A 90 -14.36 12.11 -7.40
CA LEU A 90 -13.94 12.35 -6.01
C LEU A 90 -14.64 11.41 -5.02
N VAL A 91 -15.91 11.04 -5.26
CA VAL A 91 -16.62 10.03 -4.46
C VAL A 91 -16.03 8.64 -4.68
N ALA A 92 -15.72 8.29 -5.93
CA ALA A 92 -15.06 7.03 -6.27
C ALA A 92 -13.67 6.93 -5.61
N LEU A 93 -12.90 8.03 -5.61
CA LEU A 93 -11.62 8.10 -4.91
C LEU A 93 -11.79 7.83 -3.41
N ARG A 94 -12.80 8.44 -2.76
CA ARG A 94 -13.05 8.18 -1.33
C ARG A 94 -13.29 6.71 -1.05
N ARG A 95 -14.19 6.08 -1.81
CA ARG A 95 -14.47 4.64 -1.67
C ARG A 95 -13.23 3.80 -1.88
N LEU A 96 -12.44 4.10 -2.90
CA LEU A 96 -11.18 3.39 -3.14
C LEU A 96 -10.18 3.54 -1.99
N LEU A 97 -10.11 4.71 -1.34
CA LEU A 97 -9.24 4.86 -0.16
C LEU A 97 -9.75 4.08 1.06
N ASP A 98 -11.08 3.96 1.22
CA ASP A 98 -11.70 3.10 2.23
C ASP A 98 -11.35 1.64 1.97
N ASP A 99 -11.60 1.16 0.75
CA ASP A 99 -11.25 -0.21 0.33
C ASP A 99 -9.74 -0.47 0.50
N ARG A 100 -8.89 0.52 0.19
CA ARG A 100 -7.44 0.43 0.38
C ARG A 100 -7.06 0.30 1.85
N ALA A 101 -7.73 1.02 2.74
CA ALA A 101 -7.45 0.95 4.17
C ALA A 101 -7.82 -0.43 4.73
N ASP A 102 -8.97 -0.97 4.31
CA ASP A 102 -9.38 -2.31 4.68
C ASP A 102 -8.42 -3.35 4.11
N LEU A 103 -8.02 -3.22 2.85
CA LEU A 103 -7.05 -4.12 2.22
C LEU A 103 -5.69 -4.09 2.93
N LEU A 104 -5.18 -2.91 3.27
CA LEU A 104 -3.94 -2.77 4.04
C LEU A 104 -4.02 -3.45 5.41
N ASN A 105 -5.18 -3.40 6.08
CA ASN A 105 -5.37 -4.12 7.35
C ASN A 105 -5.33 -5.65 7.16
N HIS A 106 -5.91 -6.17 6.08
CA HIS A 106 -5.86 -7.61 5.77
C HIS A 106 -4.42 -8.05 5.44
N VAL A 107 -3.70 -7.25 4.64
CA VAL A 107 -2.29 -7.51 4.34
C VAL A 107 -1.45 -7.46 5.62
N GLU A 108 -1.64 -6.45 6.47
CA GLU A 108 -0.92 -6.35 7.76
C GLU A 108 -1.15 -7.59 8.64
N ALA A 109 -2.40 -8.05 8.74
CA ALA A 109 -2.74 -9.25 9.50
C ALA A 109 -2.08 -10.50 8.93
N HIS A 110 -2.16 -10.71 7.61
CA HIS A 110 -1.54 -11.85 6.92
C HIS A 110 -0.02 -11.87 7.13
N MET A 111 0.63 -10.72 6.95
CA MET A 111 2.08 -10.58 7.15
C MET A 111 2.48 -10.81 8.60
N ALA A 112 1.67 -10.35 9.57
CA ALA A 112 1.92 -10.58 10.98
C ALA A 112 1.82 -12.06 11.35
N ASP A 113 0.86 -12.79 10.77
CA ASP A 113 0.72 -14.23 10.97
C ASP A 113 1.92 -15.01 10.39
N ILE A 114 2.41 -14.63 9.20
CA ILE A 114 3.63 -15.21 8.62
C ILE A 114 4.85 -14.91 9.49
N ALA A 115 5.02 -13.65 9.90
CA ALA A 115 6.14 -13.25 10.75
C ALA A 115 6.14 -14.01 12.10
N HIS A 116 4.96 -14.27 12.65
CA HIS A 116 4.82 -15.10 13.85
C HIS A 116 5.26 -16.55 13.59
N GLY A 117 4.80 -17.16 12.50
CA GLY A 117 5.24 -18.51 12.11
C GLY A 117 6.75 -18.62 11.91
N LEU A 118 7.37 -17.63 11.25
CA LEU A 118 8.82 -17.59 11.06
C LEU A 118 9.60 -17.44 12.37
N ALA A 119 9.05 -16.70 13.34
CA ALA A 119 9.65 -16.58 14.66
C ALA A 119 9.63 -17.92 15.41
N GLU A 120 8.53 -18.67 15.33
CA GLU A 120 8.42 -20.01 15.91
C GLU A 120 9.39 -20.99 15.23
N GLU A 121 9.46 -21.00 13.90
CA GLU A 121 10.39 -21.84 13.12
C GLU A 121 11.86 -21.52 13.46
N LEU A 122 12.20 -20.23 13.61
CA LEU A 122 13.54 -19.81 13.99
C LEU A 122 13.90 -20.28 15.41
N GLU A 123 12.96 -20.24 16.35
CA GLU A 123 13.17 -20.74 17.71
C GLU A 123 13.38 -22.26 17.71
N GLU A 124 12.58 -23.01 16.95
CA GLU A 124 12.73 -24.46 16.79
C GLU A 124 14.07 -24.83 16.15
N ALA A 125 14.46 -24.14 15.06
CA ALA A 125 15.74 -24.36 14.39
C ALA A 125 16.93 -24.08 15.33
N LEU A 126 16.86 -23.01 16.13
CA LEU A 126 17.86 -22.72 17.16
C LEU A 126 17.93 -23.81 18.23
N TYR A 127 16.78 -24.30 18.69
CA TYR A 127 16.69 -25.37 19.67
C TYR A 127 17.34 -26.66 19.13
N ASP A 128 17.03 -27.04 17.90
CA ASP A 128 17.55 -28.23 17.25
C ASP A 128 19.05 -28.13 16.95
N ALA A 129 19.52 -26.99 16.45
CA ALA A 129 20.94 -26.72 16.23
C ALA A 129 21.73 -26.83 17.54
N ARG A 130 21.23 -26.20 18.62
CA ARG A 130 21.83 -26.32 19.96
C ARG A 130 21.85 -27.76 20.45
N GLY A 131 20.73 -28.49 20.35
CA GLY A 131 20.65 -29.89 20.77
C GLY A 131 21.61 -30.79 20.00
N SER A 132 21.72 -30.61 18.69
CA SER A 132 22.66 -31.32 17.81
C SER A 132 24.11 -31.05 18.20
N LEU A 133 24.47 -29.77 18.38
CA LEU A 133 25.81 -29.34 18.78
C LEU A 133 26.18 -29.82 20.19
N GLN A 134 25.25 -29.76 21.15
CA GLN A 134 25.47 -30.31 22.50
C GLN A 134 25.77 -31.82 22.46
N ARG A 135 25.06 -32.58 21.62
CA ARG A 135 25.32 -34.02 21.42
C ARG A 135 26.69 -34.25 20.80
N LYS A 136 27.05 -33.50 19.75
CA LYS A 136 28.34 -33.61 19.05
C LYS A 136 29.53 -33.21 19.95
N HIS A 137 29.39 -32.16 20.75
CA HIS A 137 30.45 -31.58 21.59
C HIS A 137 30.35 -31.93 23.08
N ARG A 138 29.67 -33.05 23.42
CA ARG A 138 29.43 -33.44 24.82
C ARG A 138 30.69 -33.56 25.66
N GLN A 139 31.80 -34.03 25.09
CA GLN A 139 33.08 -34.15 25.80
C GLN A 139 33.70 -32.77 26.06
N TYR A 140 33.64 -31.86 25.08
CA TYR A 140 34.10 -30.49 25.22
C TYR A 140 33.31 -29.75 26.32
N LEU A 141 31.98 -29.88 26.33
CA LEU A 141 31.12 -29.30 27.37
C LEU A 141 31.46 -29.79 28.79
N LYS A 142 31.93 -31.03 28.94
CA LYS A 142 32.39 -31.55 30.24
C LYS A 142 33.75 -30.99 30.66
N ALA A 143 34.62 -30.72 29.69
CA ALA A 143 35.96 -30.17 29.94
C ALA A 143 35.93 -28.65 30.17
N GLU A 144 35.00 -27.95 29.53
CA GLU A 144 34.86 -26.49 29.51
C GLU A 144 33.44 -26.07 29.94
N PRO A 145 33.06 -26.23 31.22
CA PRO A 145 31.68 -25.98 31.67
C PRO A 145 31.29 -24.49 31.68
N VAL A 146 32.27 -23.58 31.70
CA VAL A 146 32.04 -22.13 31.74
C VAL A 146 31.88 -21.56 30.33
N HIS A 147 32.80 -21.88 29.41
CA HIS A 147 32.79 -21.31 28.05
C HIS A 147 32.08 -22.19 27.02
N GLY A 148 31.97 -23.50 27.29
CA GLY A 148 31.36 -24.46 26.38
C GLY A 148 29.92 -24.13 26.00
N PRO A 149 29.00 -23.81 26.94
CA PRO A 149 27.62 -23.45 26.60
C PRO A 149 27.53 -22.20 25.70
N ALA A 150 28.35 -21.19 25.96
CA ALA A 150 28.40 -19.97 25.14
C ALA A 150 28.91 -20.25 23.73
N TYR A 151 29.95 -21.09 23.61
CA TYR A 151 30.44 -21.56 22.30
C TYR A 151 29.33 -22.26 21.51
N ILE A 152 28.57 -23.17 22.14
CA ILE A 152 27.48 -23.88 21.46
C ILE A 152 26.36 -22.93 21.02
N ALA A 153 26.00 -21.95 21.85
CA ALA A 153 25.00 -20.96 21.47
C ALA A 153 25.44 -20.14 20.24
N ALA A 154 26.69 -19.64 20.24
CA ALA A 154 27.24 -18.90 19.11
C ALA A 154 27.34 -19.75 17.83
N GLN A 155 27.73 -21.02 17.97
CA GLN A 155 27.81 -21.94 16.83
C GLN A 155 26.43 -22.29 16.26
N ALA A 156 25.40 -22.40 17.12
CA ALA A 156 24.03 -22.64 16.68
C ALA A 156 23.44 -21.45 15.91
N GLU A 157 23.83 -20.22 16.25
CA GLU A 157 23.45 -19.03 15.48
C GLU A 157 24.09 -18.98 14.09
N SER A 158 25.16 -19.75 13.87
CA SER A 158 25.82 -19.89 12.57
C SER A 158 25.35 -21.11 11.79
N ASP A 159 24.35 -21.84 12.27
CA ASP A 159 23.75 -22.97 11.55
C ASP A 159 23.06 -22.46 10.28
N GLU A 160 23.25 -23.15 9.16
CA GLU A 160 22.76 -22.71 7.84
C GLU A 160 21.24 -22.52 7.83
N THR A 161 20.49 -23.39 8.52
CA THR A 161 19.02 -23.28 8.60
C THR A 161 18.60 -22.07 9.43
N VAL A 162 19.30 -21.80 10.54
CA VAL A 162 19.04 -20.63 11.40
C VAL A 162 19.33 -19.33 10.65
N VAL A 163 20.43 -19.28 9.90
CA VAL A 163 20.81 -18.11 9.09
C VAL A 163 19.75 -17.86 8.01
N ALA A 164 19.35 -18.89 7.27
CA ALA A 164 18.33 -18.75 6.23
C ALA A 164 16.98 -18.25 6.79
N LEU A 165 16.53 -18.80 7.92
CA LEU A 165 15.28 -18.37 8.57
C LEU A 165 15.36 -16.93 9.09
N ARG A 166 16.52 -16.51 9.60
CA ARG A 166 16.73 -15.13 10.05
C ARG A 166 16.72 -14.15 8.89
N GLU A 167 17.43 -14.46 7.80
CA GLU A 167 17.40 -13.63 6.59
C GLU A 167 15.98 -13.49 6.03
N HIS A 168 15.19 -14.57 6.10
CA HIS A 168 13.79 -14.53 5.69
C HIS A 168 12.96 -13.65 6.64
N ALA A 169 13.08 -13.82 7.96
CA ALA A 169 12.39 -12.99 8.94
C ALA A 169 12.71 -11.49 8.80
N ASP A 170 13.97 -11.14 8.56
CA ASP A 170 14.40 -9.75 8.35
C ASP A 170 13.75 -9.12 7.10
N GLN A 171 13.57 -9.90 6.03
CA GLN A 171 12.86 -9.45 4.81
C GLN A 171 11.39 -9.14 5.12
N TRP A 172 10.72 -9.99 5.90
CA TRP A 172 9.33 -9.79 6.31
C TRP A 172 9.16 -8.57 7.21
N GLU A 173 10.10 -8.30 8.12
CA GLU A 173 10.07 -7.11 8.97
C GLU A 173 10.21 -5.81 8.14
N GLN A 174 11.09 -5.81 7.14
CA GLN A 174 11.24 -4.68 6.22
C GLN A 174 9.97 -4.44 5.39
N ALA A 175 9.34 -5.52 4.92
CA ALA A 175 8.08 -5.47 4.19
C ALA A 175 6.96 -4.88 5.07
N LEU A 176 6.85 -5.33 6.33
CA LEU A 176 5.87 -4.82 7.29
C LEU A 176 6.06 -3.31 7.58
N SER A 177 7.31 -2.87 7.76
CA SER A 177 7.63 -1.45 7.95
C SER A 177 7.22 -0.60 6.74
N SER A 178 7.43 -1.12 5.53
CA SER A 178 7.03 -0.46 4.29
C SER A 178 5.50 -0.30 4.21
N LEU A 179 4.76 -1.33 4.64
CA LEU A 179 3.30 -1.29 4.72
C LEU A 179 2.78 -0.26 5.73
N GLN A 180 3.40 -0.15 6.90
CA GLN A 180 3.03 0.86 7.91
C GLN A 180 3.21 2.29 7.37
N SER A 181 4.27 2.53 6.60
CA SER A 181 4.49 3.81 5.90
C SER A 181 3.42 4.11 4.86
N LEU A 182 2.95 3.09 4.11
CA LEU A 182 1.83 3.23 3.17
C LEU A 182 0.52 3.55 3.89
N ARG A 183 0.25 2.90 5.02
CA ARG A 183 -0.95 3.14 5.83
C ARG A 183 -0.99 4.56 6.37
N HIS A 184 0.11 5.05 6.92
CA HIS A 184 0.22 6.42 7.41
C HIS A 184 -0.07 7.45 6.31
N ARG A 185 0.36 7.19 5.07
CA ARG A 185 0.07 8.05 3.91
C ARG A 185 -1.41 7.98 3.50
N ASN A 186 -2.01 6.79 3.49
CA ASN A 186 -3.44 6.60 3.18
C ASN A 186 -4.37 7.33 4.19
N GLU A 187 -3.92 7.53 5.43
CA GLU A 187 -4.65 8.30 6.45
C GLU A 187 -4.69 9.82 6.16
N GLN A 188 -3.88 10.35 5.24
CA GLN A 188 -3.81 11.78 4.89
C GLN A 188 -4.95 12.25 3.96
N ARG A 189 -6.20 12.00 4.36
CA ARG A 189 -7.42 12.24 3.55
C ARG A 189 -7.95 13.68 3.57
N ALA A 190 -7.24 14.60 4.23
CA ALA A 190 -7.68 15.98 4.37
C ALA A 190 -7.78 16.71 3.02
N ALA A 191 -6.84 16.44 2.10
CA ALA A 191 -6.82 17.03 0.77
C ALA A 191 -8.08 16.68 -0.05
N LEU A 192 -8.51 15.41 -0.02
CA LEU A 192 -9.73 14.95 -0.69
C LEU A 192 -10.98 15.66 -0.14
N THR A 193 -11.06 15.83 1.17
CA THR A 193 -12.20 16.50 1.82
C THR A 193 -12.30 17.96 1.38
N PHE A 194 -11.16 18.64 1.22
CA PHE A 194 -11.12 20.00 0.71
C PHE A 194 -11.64 20.08 -0.73
N CYS A 195 -11.11 19.27 -1.66
CA CYS A 195 -11.55 19.28 -3.06
C CYS A 195 -13.04 18.92 -3.20
N GLN A 196 -13.54 17.94 -2.43
CA GLN A 196 -14.97 17.60 -2.43
C GLN A 196 -15.85 18.77 -2.00
N ARG A 197 -15.45 19.50 -0.97
CA ARG A 197 -16.19 20.67 -0.51
C ARG A 197 -16.24 21.75 -1.60
N GLU A 198 -15.12 22.00 -2.27
CA GLU A 198 -15.01 23.00 -3.32
C GLU A 198 -15.92 22.70 -4.51
N VAL A 199 -15.97 21.43 -4.95
CA VAL A 199 -16.88 20.99 -6.02
C VAL A 199 -18.34 21.05 -5.56
N TYR A 200 -18.64 20.65 -4.33
CA TYR A 200 -19.99 20.69 -3.77
C TYR A 200 -20.56 22.13 -3.68
N GLU A 201 -19.72 23.11 -3.32
CA GLU A 201 -20.09 24.53 -3.28
C GLU A 201 -20.46 25.08 -4.67
N HIS A 202 -20.04 24.44 -5.75
CA HIS A 202 -20.35 24.84 -7.13
C HIS A 202 -21.50 24.04 -7.76
N LEU A 203 -21.91 22.94 -7.14
CA LEU A 203 -23.07 22.13 -7.54
C LEU A 203 -24.40 22.72 -7.00
N ASN A 204 -24.34 23.50 -5.93
CA ASN A 204 -25.49 24.13 -5.27
C ASN A 204 -25.51 25.65 -5.49
#